data_AF-A0A137QNF9-F1
#
_entry.id   AF-A0A137QNF9-F1
#
_cell.length_a   1.000
_cell.length_b   1.000
_cell.length_c   1.000
_cell.angle_alpha   90.00
_cell.angle_beta   90.00
_cell.angle_gamma   90.00
#
_symmetry.space_group_name_H-M   'P 1'
#
loop_
_entity.id
_entity.type
_entity.pdbx_description
1 polymer ?
#
loop_
_entity_poly.entity_id
_entity_poly.type
_entity_poly.pdbx_seq_one_letter_code
_entity_poly.pdbx_strand_id
1 'polypeptide(L)'
;MSVSEITSLQTTLNAALDVFKAELAAQQISEPSLNTSKPHPTDDITFLPTPAMFEARRAALGALGLIKTLIQSPYDQLAAITWMNLEVAGLRLAADIGLATVLGDSEDGLAVAKIAEKTGVDALKLERVLRLLITQGWFREPRQGYFANNRMSNTIKNDQPGFHLATYMNKLFSKVSDSYPEMINHPDPEFRKNTDQLHTAFQLAYDTDVSYFGAGGWLTKDPQEAIKFGLAMGAVGPTSDPGVAADFPWTEICEGKDGIVDVGGGQGTLCCSLAAKYPEIKQFIVQDLPETREAAESYITSKNLSHKVIFEAQDFFTPQKRKGKYVYVMQRVLHDWSTDDGAKMLRHIRDVLNKDSCLLIIDTVIQPAIISKAGHSFKDSLTKLDPKVYSPVPTPQFFPVDFGEASRIFFATVSRPFERTLPQLEEMVSKGGLKIKKVNATRGWASITEVELA
;
A
#
# COMPACT_ATOMS: atom_id res chain seq x y z
N MET A 1 -27.79 -20.48 24.38
CA MET A 1 -27.39 -19.08 24.64
C MET A 1 -26.57 -18.63 23.45
N SER A 2 -26.89 -17.50 22.83
CA SER A 2 -26.01 -16.89 21.83
C SER A 2 -24.68 -16.56 22.48
N VAL A 3 -23.57 -16.88 21.81
CA VAL A 3 -22.24 -16.52 22.30
C VAL A 3 -22.10 -14.99 22.22
N SER A 4 -21.61 -14.36 23.30
CA SER A 4 -21.37 -12.91 23.37
C SER A 4 -20.33 -12.48 22.33
N GLU A 5 -20.63 -11.44 21.53
CA GLU A 5 -19.71 -10.93 20.50
C GLU A 5 -18.40 -10.44 21.12
N ILE A 6 -18.47 -9.70 22.23
CA ILE A 6 -17.29 -9.20 22.94
C ILE A 6 -16.43 -10.37 23.43
N THR A 7 -17.04 -11.40 24.04
CA THR A 7 -16.30 -12.56 24.54
C THR A 7 -15.65 -13.36 23.42
N SER A 8 -16.35 -13.53 22.30
CA SER A 8 -15.81 -14.16 21.09
C SER A 8 -14.63 -13.37 20.52
N LEU A 9 -14.75 -12.06 20.37
CA LEU A 9 -13.67 -11.20 19.86
C LEU A 9 -12.48 -11.16 20.81
N GLN A 10 -12.71 -11.10 22.12
CA GLN A 10 -11.65 -11.15 23.13
C GLN A 10 -10.87 -12.47 23.06
N THR A 11 -11.58 -13.60 22.86
CA THR A 11 -10.95 -14.92 22.69
C THR A 11 -10.04 -14.94 21.46
N THR A 12 -10.54 -14.43 20.32
CA THR A 12 -9.75 -14.29 19.09
C THR A 12 -8.55 -13.36 19.26
N LEU A 13 -8.73 -12.21 19.92
CA LEU A 13 -7.67 -11.25 20.20
C LEU A 13 -6.55 -11.90 21.02
N ASN A 14 -6.90 -12.59 22.11
CA ASN A 14 -5.91 -13.24 22.97
C ASN A 14 -5.13 -14.33 22.21
N ALA A 15 -5.84 -15.21 21.49
CA ALA A 15 -5.20 -16.26 20.70
C ALA A 15 -4.28 -15.69 19.60
N ALA A 16 -4.71 -14.62 18.93
CA ALA A 16 -3.91 -13.92 17.94
C ALA A 16 -2.64 -13.31 18.55
N LEU A 17 -2.75 -12.64 19.70
CA LEU A 17 -1.59 -12.08 20.39
C LEU A 17 -0.62 -13.16 20.89
N ASP A 18 -1.13 -14.31 21.34
CA ASP A 18 -0.29 -15.44 21.75
C ASP A 18 0.52 -16.01 20.58
N VAL A 19 -0.10 -16.18 19.40
CA VAL A 19 0.63 -16.56 18.18
C VAL A 19 1.66 -15.50 17.81
N PHE A 20 1.29 -14.22 17.81
CA PHE A 20 2.20 -13.13 17.45
C PHE A 20 3.44 -13.10 18.36
N LYS A 21 3.26 -13.25 19.68
CA LYS A 21 4.36 -13.36 20.65
C LYS A 21 5.21 -14.61 20.45
N ALA A 22 4.58 -15.76 20.16
CA ALA A 22 5.29 -17.00 19.89
C ALA A 22 6.19 -16.88 18.65
N GLU A 23 5.72 -16.23 17.59
CA GLU A 23 6.50 -15.98 16.37
C GLU A 23 7.67 -15.01 16.60
N LEU A 24 7.49 -13.98 17.44
CA LEU A 24 8.59 -13.11 17.87
C LEU A 24 9.65 -13.92 18.64
N ALA A 25 9.23 -14.72 19.61
CA ALA A 25 10.12 -15.55 20.41
C ALA A 25 10.88 -16.59 19.56
N ALA A 26 10.20 -17.24 18.60
CA ALA A 26 10.81 -18.19 17.68
C ALA A 26 11.89 -17.55 16.79
N GLN A 27 11.70 -16.28 16.42
CA GLN A 27 12.67 -15.48 15.67
C GLN A 27 13.71 -14.78 16.57
N GLN A 28 13.63 -14.94 17.90
CA GLN A 28 14.47 -14.26 18.89
C GLN A 28 14.37 -12.73 18.81
N ILE A 29 13.20 -12.21 18.44
CA ILE A 29 12.87 -10.79 18.40
C ILE A 29 12.12 -10.44 19.69
N SER A 30 12.46 -9.32 20.33
CA SER A 30 11.75 -8.81 21.50
C SER A 30 10.32 -8.38 21.16
N GLU A 31 9.48 -8.15 22.18
CA GLU A 31 8.22 -7.45 21.96
C GLU A 31 8.44 -5.97 21.61
N PRO A 32 7.68 -5.40 20.65
CA PRO A 32 7.79 -3.99 20.33
C PRO A 32 7.26 -3.10 21.46
N SER A 33 7.84 -1.91 21.61
CA SER A 33 7.48 -0.97 22.66
C SER A 33 7.30 0.45 22.12
N LEU A 34 6.32 1.17 22.67
CA LEU A 34 6.15 2.61 22.44
C LEU A 34 6.95 3.47 23.44
N ASN A 35 7.59 2.85 24.43
CA ASN A 35 8.31 3.52 25.51
C ASN A 35 9.82 3.64 25.26
N THR A 36 10.26 3.51 24.02
CA THR A 36 11.65 3.72 23.60
C THR A 36 11.68 4.48 22.29
N SER A 37 12.73 5.27 22.07
CA SER A 37 12.99 5.98 20.82
C SER A 37 13.71 5.12 19.79
N LYS A 38 14.19 3.94 20.18
CA LYS A 38 14.87 3.01 19.28
C LYS A 38 13.87 2.35 18.32
N PRO A 39 14.23 2.20 17.02
CA PRO A 39 13.48 1.37 16.10
C PRO A 39 13.42 -0.09 16.58
N HIS A 40 12.32 -0.78 16.29
CA HIS A 40 12.20 -2.21 16.50
C HIS A 40 12.61 -2.98 15.22
N PRO A 41 13.18 -4.19 15.29
CA PRO A 41 13.54 -4.96 14.09
C PRO A 41 12.38 -5.18 13.11
N THR A 42 11.15 -5.26 13.62
CA THR A 42 9.95 -5.42 12.78
C THR A 42 9.50 -4.14 12.08
N ASP A 43 10.12 -2.99 12.37
CA ASP A 43 9.86 -1.70 11.71
C ASP A 43 10.70 -1.52 10.45
N ASP A 44 11.69 -2.39 10.22
CA ASP A 44 12.48 -2.38 9.00
C ASP A 44 11.56 -2.65 7.80
N ILE A 45 11.67 -1.83 6.75
CA ILE A 45 10.82 -1.93 5.55
C ILE A 45 11.01 -3.23 4.78
N THR A 46 12.10 -3.95 5.03
CA THR A 46 12.41 -5.27 4.44
C THR A 46 11.95 -6.41 5.32
N PHE A 47 11.50 -6.14 6.56
CA PHE A 47 10.99 -7.16 7.46
C PHE A 47 9.71 -7.77 6.91
N LEU A 48 9.78 -9.06 6.59
CA LEU A 48 8.65 -9.83 6.12
C LEU A 48 8.20 -10.81 7.21
N PRO A 49 7.05 -10.57 7.88
CA PRO A 49 6.57 -11.48 8.93
C PRO A 49 6.30 -12.86 8.37
N THR A 50 6.50 -13.92 9.17
CA THR A 50 6.06 -15.27 8.79
C THR A 50 4.55 -15.27 8.46
N PRO A 51 4.05 -16.23 7.67
CA PRO A 51 2.61 -16.30 7.38
C PRO A 51 1.76 -16.35 8.66
N ALA A 52 2.19 -17.10 9.68
CA ALA A 52 1.50 -17.17 10.98
C ALA A 52 1.49 -15.82 11.71
N MET A 53 2.63 -15.12 11.75
CA MET A 53 2.74 -13.80 12.38
C MET A 53 1.89 -12.75 11.65
N PHE A 54 1.88 -12.79 10.32
CA PHE A 54 1.08 -11.89 9.47
C PHE A 54 -0.42 -12.06 9.75
N GLU A 55 -0.91 -13.30 9.75
CA GLU A 55 -2.33 -13.60 10.01
C GLU A 55 -2.73 -13.25 11.45
N ALA A 56 -1.90 -13.63 12.42
CA ALA A 56 -2.13 -13.29 13.82
C ALA A 56 -2.26 -11.77 14.03
N ARG A 57 -1.38 -10.97 13.40
CA ARG A 57 -1.45 -9.52 13.47
C ARG A 57 -2.78 -8.99 12.90
N ARG A 58 -3.21 -9.45 11.73
CA ARG A 58 -4.48 -9.00 11.12
C ARG A 58 -5.69 -9.40 11.95
N ALA A 59 -5.71 -10.63 12.49
CA ALA A 59 -6.75 -11.10 13.40
C ALA A 59 -6.85 -10.25 14.66
N ALA A 60 -5.71 -9.94 15.29
CA ALA A 60 -5.65 -9.09 16.47
C ALA A 60 -6.19 -7.68 16.18
N LEU A 61 -5.74 -7.05 15.09
CA LEU A 61 -6.17 -5.70 14.71
C LEU A 61 -7.66 -5.64 14.35
N GLY A 62 -8.17 -6.64 13.60
CA GLY A 62 -9.60 -6.72 13.28
C GLY A 62 -10.45 -6.93 14.53
N ALA A 63 -10.03 -7.79 15.46
CA ALA A 63 -10.73 -8.02 16.72
C ALA A 63 -10.73 -6.77 17.61
N LEU A 64 -9.58 -6.09 17.71
CA LEU A 64 -9.46 -4.82 18.44
C LEU A 64 -10.37 -3.74 17.84
N GLY A 65 -10.44 -3.63 16.52
CA GLY A 65 -11.32 -2.70 15.82
C GLY A 65 -12.80 -2.96 16.11
N LEU A 66 -13.24 -4.21 16.05
CA LEU A 66 -14.62 -4.58 16.36
C LEU A 66 -14.96 -4.38 17.85
N ILE A 67 -14.03 -4.73 18.76
CA ILE A 67 -14.19 -4.45 20.19
C ILE A 67 -14.35 -2.94 20.43
N LYS A 68 -13.51 -2.11 19.81
CA LYS A 68 -13.61 -0.64 19.90
C LYS A 68 -15.00 -0.17 19.44
N THR A 69 -15.48 -0.65 18.29
CA THR A 69 -16.82 -0.30 17.76
C THR A 69 -17.96 -0.70 18.70
N LEU A 70 -17.85 -1.84 19.39
CA LEU A 70 -18.88 -2.32 20.31
C LEU A 70 -18.96 -1.53 21.62
N ILE A 71 -17.83 -1.00 22.10
CA ILE A 71 -17.77 -0.35 23.42
C ILE A 71 -17.74 1.19 23.35
N GLN A 72 -17.31 1.76 22.23
CA GLN A 72 -17.23 3.20 22.05
C GLN A 72 -18.62 3.79 21.77
N SER A 73 -18.94 4.91 22.41
CA SER A 73 -20.14 5.68 22.08
C SER A 73 -20.10 6.09 20.60
N PRO A 74 -21.18 5.88 19.82
CA PRO A 74 -21.24 6.34 18.43
C PRO A 74 -20.98 7.85 18.28
N TYR A 75 -21.37 8.67 19.27
CA TYR A 75 -21.09 10.11 19.27
C TYR A 75 -19.60 10.42 19.48
N ASP A 76 -18.92 9.68 20.36
CA ASP A 76 -17.49 9.84 20.56
C ASP A 76 -16.72 9.47 19.29
N GLN A 77 -17.16 8.42 18.59
CA GLN A 77 -16.58 8.02 17.31
C GLN A 77 -16.80 9.10 16.22
N LEU A 78 -17.99 9.70 16.15
CA LEU A 78 -18.26 10.80 15.22
C LEU A 78 -17.41 12.04 15.51
N ALA A 79 -17.25 12.40 16.79
CA ALA A 79 -16.39 13.49 17.20
C ALA A 79 -14.92 13.22 16.85
N ALA A 80 -14.44 12.00 17.10
CA ALA A 80 -13.08 11.60 16.72
C ALA A 80 -12.83 11.72 15.20
N ILE A 81 -13.79 11.30 14.36
CA ILE A 81 -13.70 11.47 12.90
C ILE A 81 -13.61 12.95 12.52
N THR A 82 -14.41 13.81 13.16
CA THR A 82 -14.39 15.27 12.90
C THR A 82 -13.00 15.88 13.15
N TRP A 83 -12.27 15.37 14.14
CA TRP A 83 -10.93 15.87 14.48
C TRP A 83 -9.78 15.15 13.77
N MET A 84 -10.05 14.05 13.04
CA MET A 84 -9.02 13.24 12.37
C MET A 84 -8.18 14.05 11.36
N ASN A 85 -8.76 15.07 10.71
CA ASN A 85 -8.03 15.96 9.81
C ASN A 85 -6.92 16.75 10.52
N LEU A 86 -7.07 17.02 11.82
CA LEU A 86 -6.03 17.69 12.62
C LEU A 86 -4.83 16.76 12.88
N GLU A 87 -5.07 15.45 13.01
CA GLU A 87 -3.99 14.47 13.12
C GLU A 87 -3.17 14.43 11.84
N VAL A 88 -3.83 14.32 10.67
CA VAL A 88 -3.15 14.30 9.36
C VAL A 88 -2.33 15.58 9.15
N ALA A 89 -2.90 16.74 9.45
CA ALA A 89 -2.20 18.02 9.36
C ALA A 89 -1.03 18.14 10.36
N GLY A 90 -1.22 17.64 11.59
CA GLY A 90 -0.20 17.61 12.63
C GLY A 90 0.98 16.71 12.27
N LEU A 91 0.71 15.53 11.72
CA LEU A 91 1.74 14.58 11.28
C LEU A 91 2.54 15.15 10.10
N ARG A 92 1.85 15.79 9.16
CA ARG A 92 2.51 16.53 8.08
C ARG A 92 3.40 17.64 8.61
N LEU A 93 2.92 18.45 9.56
CA LEU A 93 3.75 19.48 10.20
C LEU A 93 4.98 18.88 10.87
N ALA A 94 4.81 17.78 11.62
CA ALA A 94 5.91 17.09 12.30
C ALA A 94 7.01 16.64 11.31
N ALA A 95 6.61 16.10 10.16
CA ALA A 95 7.54 15.75 9.09
C ALA A 95 8.18 17.00 8.44
N ASP A 96 7.39 18.00 8.04
CA ASP A 96 7.84 19.22 7.36
C ASP A 96 8.91 19.98 8.19
N ILE A 97 8.80 19.99 9.51
CA ILE A 97 9.78 20.67 10.40
C ILE A 97 10.94 19.77 10.84
N GLY A 98 10.99 18.52 10.36
CA GLY A 98 12.02 17.54 10.74
C GLY A 98 11.98 17.16 12.22
N LEU A 99 10.80 17.16 12.85
CA LEU A 99 10.64 16.94 14.29
C LEU A 99 11.27 15.62 14.75
N ALA A 100 11.00 14.52 14.04
CA ALA A 100 11.55 13.21 14.40
C ALA A 100 13.08 13.20 14.33
N THR A 101 13.69 13.91 13.38
CA THR A 101 15.14 14.07 13.31
C THR A 101 15.68 14.93 14.45
N VAL A 102 14.99 16.01 14.81
CA VAL A 102 15.35 16.89 15.94
C VAL A 102 15.35 16.15 17.28
N LEU A 103 14.36 15.27 17.49
CA LEU A 103 14.25 14.45 18.70
C LEU A 103 15.32 13.37 18.79
N GLY A 104 15.81 12.88 17.64
CA GLY A 104 16.85 11.85 17.56
C GLY A 104 16.49 10.59 18.36
N ASP A 105 17.47 10.01 19.04
CA ASP A 105 17.28 8.80 19.86
C ASP A 105 17.20 9.11 21.36
N SER A 106 16.83 10.34 21.72
CA SER A 106 16.74 10.77 23.11
C SER A 106 15.64 10.01 23.87
N GLU A 107 16.05 9.23 24.86
CA GLU A 107 15.10 8.48 25.69
C GLU A 107 14.34 9.37 26.70
N ASP A 108 15.01 10.40 27.23
CA ASP A 108 14.44 11.37 28.17
C ASP A 108 13.64 12.50 27.48
N GLY A 109 13.76 12.59 26.16
CA GLY A 109 13.14 13.61 25.33
C GLY A 109 13.76 15.00 25.42
N LEU A 110 13.24 15.91 24.60
CA LEU A 110 13.64 17.31 24.52
C LEU A 110 12.53 18.23 25.03
N ALA A 111 12.90 19.26 25.77
CA ALA A 111 11.98 20.30 26.20
C ALA A 111 11.35 21.01 24.99
N VAL A 112 10.05 21.32 25.03
CA VAL A 112 9.37 21.98 23.90
C VAL A 112 10.04 23.29 23.46
N ALA A 113 10.59 24.07 24.39
CA ALA A 113 11.33 25.29 24.07
C ALA A 113 12.60 25.02 23.23
N LYS A 114 13.27 23.88 23.47
CA LYS A 114 14.45 23.47 22.69
C LYS A 114 14.07 22.90 21.33
N ILE A 115 12.92 22.25 21.23
CA ILE A 115 12.39 21.81 19.93
C ILE A 115 12.03 23.05 19.10
N ALA A 116 11.30 24.00 19.69
CA ALA A 116 10.94 25.27 19.07
C ALA A 116 12.15 26.08 18.58
N GLU A 117 13.21 26.17 19.39
CA GLU A 117 14.47 26.82 19.00
C GLU A 117 15.10 26.17 17.74
N LYS A 118 15.03 24.84 17.64
CA LYS A 118 15.62 24.08 16.53
C LYS A 118 14.77 24.08 15.27
N THR A 119 13.45 24.16 15.39
CA THR A 119 12.51 24.08 14.26
C THR A 119 12.00 25.45 13.80
N GLY A 120 12.17 26.49 14.60
CA GLY A 120 11.64 27.84 14.34
C GLY A 120 10.13 27.96 14.57
N VAL A 121 9.47 26.94 15.12
CA VAL A 121 8.03 26.94 15.41
C VAL A 121 7.78 27.47 16.83
N ASP A 122 6.67 28.18 17.03
CA ASP A 122 6.23 28.61 18.37
C ASP A 122 6.02 27.42 19.32
N ALA A 123 6.62 27.50 20.50
CA ALA A 123 6.60 26.41 21.48
C ALA A 123 5.19 26.05 21.95
N LEU A 124 4.33 27.05 22.21
CA LEU A 124 2.98 26.82 22.74
C LEU A 124 2.08 26.16 21.69
N LYS A 125 2.19 26.56 20.42
CA LYS A 125 1.48 25.90 19.32
C LYS A 125 1.98 24.48 19.10
N LEU A 126 3.31 24.29 19.10
CA LEU A 126 3.92 22.99 18.88
C LEU A 126 3.54 21.98 19.99
N GLU A 127 3.49 22.42 21.25
CA GLU A 127 3.09 21.56 22.38
C GLU A 127 1.70 20.94 22.19
N ARG A 128 0.74 21.71 21.65
CA ARG A 128 -0.63 21.24 21.38
C ARG A 128 -0.66 20.18 20.29
N VAL A 129 0.11 20.40 19.22
CA VAL A 129 0.24 19.43 18.11
C VAL A 129 0.88 18.14 18.61
N LEU A 130 1.98 18.26 19.36
CA LEU A 130 2.68 17.10 19.93
C LEU A 130 1.75 16.27 20.81
N ARG A 131 0.98 16.89 21.71
CA ARG A 131 0.05 16.17 22.56
C ARG A 131 -1.07 15.47 21.78
N LEU A 132 -1.59 16.09 20.72
CA LEU A 132 -2.50 15.40 19.80
C LEU A 132 -1.85 14.15 19.21
N LEU A 133 -0.66 14.28 18.63
CA LEU A 133 0.04 13.16 17.99
C LEU A 133 0.44 12.06 18.98
N ILE A 134 0.74 12.40 20.24
CA ILE A 134 0.98 11.43 21.32
C ILE A 134 -0.27 10.61 21.62
N THR A 135 -1.47 11.22 21.64
CA THR A 135 -2.72 10.45 21.86
C THR A 135 -2.99 9.44 20.76
N GLN A 136 -2.42 9.66 19.57
CA GLN A 136 -2.50 8.76 18.41
C GLN A 136 -1.28 7.81 18.32
N GLY A 137 -0.35 7.88 19.29
CA GLY A 137 0.78 6.98 19.40
C GLY A 137 2.00 7.33 18.55
N TRP A 138 2.05 8.49 17.89
CA TRP A 138 3.17 8.87 17.03
C TRP A 138 4.43 9.25 17.80
N PHE A 139 4.29 9.90 18.95
CA PHE A 139 5.38 10.34 19.81
C PHE A 139 5.08 9.97 21.27
N ARG A 140 5.98 10.33 22.19
CA ARG A 140 5.77 10.20 23.63
C ARG A 140 6.20 11.46 24.39
N GLU A 141 5.62 11.66 25.57
CA GLU A 141 5.99 12.72 26.53
C GLU A 141 6.53 12.04 27.82
N PRO A 142 7.83 11.65 27.89
CA PRO A 142 8.36 10.89 29.03
C PRO A 142 8.22 11.63 30.37
N ARG A 143 8.19 12.96 30.33
CA ARG A 143 7.85 13.84 31.44
C ARG A 143 7.24 15.13 30.91
N GLN A 144 6.47 15.83 31.74
CA GLN A 144 5.74 17.03 31.36
C GLN A 144 6.64 18.04 30.62
N GLY A 145 6.25 18.37 29.39
CA GLY A 145 6.93 19.33 28.51
C GLY A 145 8.15 18.78 27.77
N TYR A 146 8.46 17.49 27.88
CA TYR A 146 9.58 16.82 27.21
C TYR A 146 9.08 15.74 26.29
N PHE A 147 9.50 15.80 25.03
CA PHE A 147 8.96 14.96 23.96
C PHE A 147 10.06 14.10 23.37
N ALA A 148 9.74 12.85 23.03
CA ALA A 148 10.68 11.91 22.44
C ALA A 148 10.01 11.11 21.32
N ASN A 149 10.86 10.56 20.44
CA ASN A 149 10.41 9.62 19.41
C ASN A 149 9.95 8.30 20.04
N ASN A 150 9.17 7.56 19.26
CA ASN A 150 8.98 6.13 19.35
C ASN A 150 9.06 5.47 17.95
N ARG A 151 8.83 4.16 17.87
CA ARG A 151 8.84 3.41 16.61
C ARG A 151 8.00 4.02 15.48
N MET A 152 6.85 4.61 15.79
CA MET A 152 5.97 5.23 14.79
C MET A 152 6.61 6.49 14.20
N SER A 153 7.01 7.45 15.04
CA SER A 153 7.69 8.68 14.57
C SER A 153 8.99 8.43 13.81
N ASN A 154 9.68 7.31 14.07
CA ASN A 154 10.90 6.97 13.33
C ASN A 154 10.65 6.79 11.84
N THR A 155 9.44 6.35 11.45
CA THR A 155 9.07 6.14 10.04
C THR A 155 8.96 7.42 9.22
N ILE A 156 8.82 8.59 9.87
CA ILE A 156 8.66 9.89 9.21
C ILE A 156 9.90 10.78 9.30
N LYS A 157 11.05 10.23 9.72
CA LYS A 157 12.35 10.92 9.60
C LYS A 157 12.65 11.20 8.12
N ASN A 158 13.33 12.31 7.84
CA ASN A 158 13.52 12.80 6.46
C ASN A 158 14.29 11.83 5.54
N ASP A 159 15.08 10.93 6.12
CA ASP A 159 15.83 9.88 5.42
C ASP A 159 15.05 8.57 5.27
N GLN A 160 13.82 8.51 5.79
CA GLN A 160 12.93 7.36 5.68
C GLN A 160 11.87 7.58 4.60
N PRO A 161 11.47 6.53 3.86
CA PRO A 161 10.42 6.66 2.85
C PRO A 161 9.12 7.27 3.39
N GLY A 162 8.73 6.94 4.63
CA GLY A 162 7.49 7.41 5.24
C GLY A 162 7.38 8.93 5.36
N PHE A 163 8.49 9.68 5.27
CA PHE A 163 8.48 11.13 5.12
C PHE A 163 7.62 11.58 3.93
N HIS A 164 7.73 10.92 2.77
CA HIS A 164 6.98 11.29 1.57
C HIS A 164 5.49 10.98 1.68
N LEU A 165 5.12 9.95 2.46
CA LEU A 165 3.72 9.71 2.83
C LEU A 165 3.18 10.82 3.74
N ALA A 166 3.91 11.12 4.82
CA ALA A 166 3.50 12.11 5.80
C ALA A 166 3.39 13.53 5.23
N THR A 167 4.17 13.84 4.18
CA THR A 167 4.21 15.16 3.54
C THR A 167 3.36 15.23 2.28
N TYR A 168 3.92 14.82 1.14
CA TYR A 168 3.29 14.96 -0.18
C TYR A 168 1.99 14.16 -0.27
N MET A 169 2.00 12.88 0.11
CA MET A 169 0.83 12.01 -0.05
C MET A 169 -0.34 12.48 0.82
N ASN A 170 -0.09 12.75 2.10
CA ASN A 170 -1.09 13.30 3.01
C ASN A 170 -1.69 14.62 2.48
N LYS A 171 -0.86 15.53 1.95
CA LYS A 171 -1.36 16.78 1.37
C LYS A 171 -2.25 16.54 0.15
N LEU A 172 -1.82 15.67 -0.76
CA LEU A 172 -2.59 15.31 -1.96
C LEU A 172 -3.94 14.70 -1.56
N PHE A 173 -3.91 13.67 -0.71
CA PHE A 173 -5.13 12.97 -0.29
C PHE A 173 -6.06 13.85 0.53
N SER A 174 -5.55 14.69 1.44
CA SER A 174 -6.40 15.62 2.20
C SER A 174 -7.18 16.54 1.27
N LYS A 175 -6.48 17.09 0.27
CA LYS A 175 -7.08 18.02 -0.68
C LYS A 175 -8.11 17.34 -1.59
N VAL A 176 -7.83 16.14 -2.09
CA VAL A 176 -8.73 15.42 -3.00
C VAL A 176 -9.92 14.80 -2.25
N SER A 177 -9.70 14.29 -1.04
CA SER A 177 -10.76 13.64 -0.26
C SER A 177 -11.83 14.65 0.18
N ASP A 178 -11.43 15.91 0.41
CA ASP A 178 -12.34 17.01 0.74
C ASP A 178 -13.35 17.28 -0.38
N SER A 179 -12.99 17.05 -1.65
CA SER A 179 -13.87 17.23 -2.82
C SER A 179 -14.63 15.96 -3.24
N TYR A 180 -14.43 14.84 -2.54
CA TYR A 180 -15.04 13.56 -2.90
C TYR A 180 -16.58 13.56 -2.75
N PRO A 181 -17.17 14.09 -1.65
CA PRO A 181 -18.63 14.19 -1.53
C PRO A 181 -19.28 14.97 -2.68
N GLU A 182 -18.64 16.06 -3.13
CA GLU A 182 -19.08 16.92 -4.22
C GLU A 182 -18.97 16.20 -5.56
N MET A 183 -17.91 15.42 -5.78
CA MET A 183 -17.76 14.57 -6.97
C MET A 183 -18.93 13.57 -7.07
N ILE A 184 -19.22 12.84 -5.98
CA ILE A 184 -20.29 11.82 -5.97
C ILE A 184 -21.68 12.47 -6.12
N ASN A 185 -21.89 13.63 -5.51
CA ASN A 185 -23.17 14.35 -5.54
C ASN A 185 -23.19 15.49 -6.57
N HIS A 186 -22.32 15.46 -7.58
CA HIS A 186 -22.18 16.57 -8.52
C HIS A 186 -23.53 16.90 -9.19
N PRO A 187 -23.90 18.19 -9.35
CA PRO A 187 -25.20 18.57 -9.90
C PRO A 187 -25.40 18.13 -11.36
N ASP A 188 -24.32 18.08 -12.13
CA ASP A 188 -24.31 17.53 -13.50
C ASP A 188 -24.34 15.99 -13.46
N PRO A 189 -25.41 15.33 -13.97
CA PRO A 189 -25.49 13.89 -14.07
C PRO A 189 -24.40 13.24 -14.91
N GLU A 190 -23.91 13.91 -15.95
CA GLU A 190 -22.82 13.38 -16.79
C GLU A 190 -21.56 13.26 -15.95
N PHE A 191 -21.21 14.31 -15.19
CA PHE A 191 -20.04 14.28 -14.31
C PHE A 191 -20.10 13.15 -13.28
N ARG A 192 -21.16 13.08 -12.46
CA ARG A 192 -21.21 12.09 -11.36
C ARG A 192 -21.42 10.64 -11.81
N LYS A 193 -21.88 10.40 -13.04
CA LYS A 193 -22.10 9.05 -13.58
C LYS A 193 -20.94 8.56 -14.45
N ASN A 194 -20.11 9.47 -14.93
CA ASN A 194 -18.93 9.10 -15.72
C ASN A 194 -17.87 8.43 -14.83
N THR A 195 -17.04 7.60 -15.45
CA THR A 195 -15.99 6.80 -14.81
C THR A 195 -14.63 7.02 -15.48
N ASP A 196 -14.50 8.05 -16.31
CA ASP A 196 -13.25 8.48 -16.92
C ASP A 196 -12.33 9.25 -15.94
N GLN A 197 -11.17 9.67 -16.45
CA GLN A 197 -10.12 10.33 -15.67
C GLN A 197 -10.30 11.85 -15.50
N LEU A 198 -11.37 12.41 -16.06
CA LEU A 198 -11.66 13.85 -16.08
C LEU A 198 -12.86 14.25 -15.21
N HIS A 199 -13.66 13.28 -14.76
CA HIS A 199 -14.81 13.52 -13.88
C HIS A 199 -14.54 13.01 -12.46
N THR A 200 -13.46 13.50 -11.85
CA THR A 200 -12.98 13.00 -10.55
C THR A 200 -12.81 14.11 -9.50
N ALA A 201 -12.62 13.70 -8.25
CA ALA A 201 -12.38 14.60 -7.13
C ALA A 201 -11.09 15.41 -7.33
N PHE A 202 -10.11 14.90 -8.09
CA PHE A 202 -8.93 15.67 -8.44
C PHE A 202 -9.26 16.88 -9.32
N GLN A 203 -10.12 16.73 -10.33
CA GLN A 203 -10.52 17.87 -11.17
C GLN A 203 -11.23 18.96 -10.36
N LEU A 204 -12.11 18.58 -9.44
CA LEU A 204 -12.77 19.54 -8.55
C LEU A 204 -11.78 20.21 -7.59
N ALA A 205 -10.87 19.44 -6.98
CA ALA A 205 -9.96 19.95 -5.98
C ALA A 205 -8.85 20.85 -6.57
N TYR A 206 -8.41 20.57 -7.80
CA TYR A 206 -7.33 21.30 -8.47
C TYR A 206 -7.81 22.27 -9.55
N ASP A 207 -9.12 22.34 -9.82
CA ASP A 207 -9.72 23.20 -10.84
C ASP A 207 -8.99 23.04 -12.20
N THR A 208 -9.02 21.81 -12.71
CA THR A 208 -8.25 21.42 -13.89
C THR A 208 -9.06 20.54 -14.83
N ASP A 209 -8.77 20.62 -16.12
CA ASP A 209 -9.34 19.81 -17.21
C ASP A 209 -8.36 18.74 -17.71
N VAL A 210 -7.26 18.54 -16.98
CA VAL A 210 -6.20 17.60 -17.32
C VAL A 210 -6.32 16.35 -16.45
N SER A 211 -6.14 15.17 -17.05
CA SER A 211 -6.05 13.90 -16.30
C SER A 211 -4.83 13.91 -15.37
N TYR A 212 -4.89 13.21 -14.25
CA TYR A 212 -3.72 13.13 -13.35
C TYR A 212 -2.56 12.34 -14.01
N PHE A 213 -2.90 11.21 -14.62
CA PHE A 213 -1.98 10.29 -15.30
C PHE A 213 -2.10 10.36 -16.83
N GLY A 214 -1.16 9.70 -17.53
CA GLY A 214 -1.14 9.56 -18.98
C GLY A 214 -0.41 10.69 -19.71
N ALA A 215 -0.18 10.49 -21.02
CA ALA A 215 0.49 11.47 -21.87
C ALA A 215 -0.29 12.79 -21.92
N GLY A 216 0.36 13.90 -21.58
CA GLY A 216 -0.28 15.21 -21.46
C GLY A 216 -1.05 15.43 -20.15
N GLY A 217 -1.04 14.46 -19.24
CA GLY A 217 -1.59 14.54 -17.89
C GLY A 217 -0.77 15.42 -16.94
N TRP A 218 -1.30 15.65 -15.73
CA TRP A 218 -0.72 16.50 -14.68
C TRP A 218 0.73 16.15 -14.38
N LEU A 219 1.02 14.86 -14.13
CA LEU A 219 2.38 14.41 -13.81
C LEU A 219 3.34 14.57 -15.00
N THR A 220 2.86 14.41 -16.24
CA THR A 220 3.73 14.60 -17.43
C THR A 220 4.00 16.07 -17.74
N LYS A 221 3.10 16.98 -17.34
CA LYS A 221 3.26 18.43 -17.54
C LYS A 221 4.21 19.07 -16.52
N ASP A 222 4.34 18.49 -15.33
CA ASP A 222 5.23 18.97 -14.28
C ASP A 222 6.16 17.86 -13.75
N PRO A 223 7.44 17.82 -14.20
CA PRO A 223 8.42 16.85 -13.74
C PRO A 223 8.66 16.87 -12.22
N GLN A 224 8.50 18.02 -11.56
CA GLN A 224 8.68 18.10 -10.11
C GLN A 224 7.54 17.42 -9.35
N GLU A 225 6.31 17.52 -9.86
CA GLU A 225 5.17 16.78 -9.30
C GLU A 225 5.30 15.27 -9.56
N ALA A 226 5.78 14.86 -10.75
CA ALA A 226 6.10 13.46 -11.04
C ALA A 226 7.13 12.86 -10.06
N ILE A 227 8.20 13.59 -9.75
CA ILE A 227 9.23 13.15 -8.79
C ILE A 227 8.63 12.97 -7.40
N LYS A 228 7.87 13.96 -6.90
CA LYS A 228 7.24 13.88 -5.57
C LYS A 228 6.25 12.72 -5.48
N PHE A 229 5.44 12.52 -6.52
CA PHE A 229 4.51 11.41 -6.60
C PHE A 229 5.24 10.06 -6.62
N GLY A 230 6.28 9.92 -7.45
CA GLY A 230 7.09 8.70 -7.51
C GLY A 230 7.72 8.33 -6.17
N LEU A 231 8.30 9.30 -5.46
CA LEU A 231 8.86 9.09 -4.12
C LEU A 231 7.79 8.69 -3.10
N ALA A 232 6.62 9.33 -3.14
CA ALA A 232 5.50 8.99 -2.26
C ALA A 232 4.92 7.60 -2.55
N MET A 233 4.84 7.19 -3.82
CA MET A 233 4.43 5.83 -4.19
C MET A 233 5.46 4.78 -3.77
N GLY A 234 6.76 5.07 -3.92
CA GLY A 234 7.83 4.25 -3.36
C GLY A 234 7.69 4.05 -1.84
N ALA A 235 7.20 5.07 -1.14
CA ALA A 235 6.95 5.00 0.30
C ALA A 235 5.69 4.18 0.69
N VAL A 236 4.73 3.97 -0.23
CA VAL A 236 3.65 2.99 -0.03
C VAL A 236 4.18 1.56 -0.19
N GLY A 237 5.18 1.35 -1.04
CA GLY A 237 5.76 0.05 -1.38
C GLY A 237 5.92 -0.96 -0.24
N PRO A 238 6.52 -0.58 0.92
CA PRO A 238 6.71 -1.46 2.07
C PRO A 238 5.43 -2.13 2.61
N THR A 239 4.25 -1.61 2.29
CA THR A 239 2.97 -2.16 2.75
C THR A 239 2.48 -3.38 1.94
N SER A 240 3.08 -3.69 0.78
CA SER A 240 2.72 -4.85 -0.04
C SER A 240 3.86 -5.50 -0.84
N ASP A 241 4.86 -4.75 -1.25
CA ASP A 241 5.93 -5.24 -2.14
C ASP A 241 6.77 -6.38 -1.54
N PRO A 242 7.09 -6.41 -0.23
CA PRO A 242 7.80 -7.54 0.36
C PRO A 242 7.07 -8.88 0.20
N GLY A 243 5.74 -8.87 0.32
CA GLY A 243 4.89 -10.03 0.11
C GLY A 243 4.86 -10.46 -1.37
N VAL A 244 4.68 -9.50 -2.27
CA VAL A 244 4.73 -9.73 -3.73
C VAL A 244 6.04 -10.39 -4.14
N ALA A 245 7.17 -9.90 -3.62
CA ALA A 245 8.49 -10.44 -3.93
C ALA A 245 8.76 -11.82 -3.29
N ALA A 246 7.98 -12.27 -2.31
CA ALA A 246 8.29 -13.47 -1.53
C ALA A 246 7.29 -14.62 -1.65
N ASP A 247 6.02 -14.32 -1.89
CA ASP A 247 4.95 -15.30 -1.82
C ASP A 247 4.60 -15.92 -3.17
N PHE A 248 5.26 -15.46 -4.23
CA PHE A 248 5.09 -15.96 -5.59
C PHE A 248 6.33 -16.71 -6.10
N PRO A 249 6.13 -17.84 -6.83
CA PRO A 249 7.22 -18.65 -7.39
C PRO A 249 7.87 -17.97 -8.60
N TRP A 250 8.60 -16.88 -8.36
CA TRP A 250 9.21 -16.04 -9.39
C TRP A 250 10.25 -16.77 -10.24
N THR A 251 10.96 -17.72 -9.66
CA THR A 251 12.02 -18.46 -10.35
C THR A 251 11.41 -19.53 -11.25
N GLU A 252 10.40 -20.25 -10.75
CA GLU A 252 9.68 -21.28 -11.49
C GLU A 252 8.86 -20.67 -12.63
N ILE A 253 8.16 -19.54 -12.39
CA ILE A 253 7.41 -18.89 -13.48
C ILE A 253 8.35 -18.37 -14.57
N CYS A 254 9.58 -17.98 -14.23
CA CYS A 254 10.58 -17.45 -15.18
C CYS A 254 11.46 -18.55 -15.80
N GLU A 255 11.28 -19.81 -15.42
CA GLU A 255 12.08 -20.91 -15.97
C GLU A 255 11.87 -21.01 -17.50
N GLY A 256 12.99 -21.11 -18.23
CA GLY A 256 12.99 -21.17 -19.70
C GLY A 256 12.57 -19.87 -20.42
N LYS A 257 12.28 -18.79 -19.69
CA LYS A 257 11.85 -17.49 -20.23
C LYS A 257 13.03 -16.56 -20.47
N ASP A 258 12.79 -15.53 -21.28
CA ASP A 258 13.74 -14.50 -21.66
C ASP A 258 13.90 -13.45 -20.57
N GLY A 259 12.90 -13.25 -19.72
CA GLY A 259 12.93 -12.30 -18.60
C GLY A 259 11.54 -11.81 -18.21
N ILE A 260 11.51 -10.77 -17.38
CA ILE A 260 10.30 -10.06 -16.96
C ILE A 260 10.20 -8.74 -17.73
N VAL A 261 9.01 -8.44 -18.27
CA VAL A 261 8.66 -7.13 -18.85
C VAL A 261 7.62 -6.48 -17.94
N ASP A 262 8.01 -5.43 -17.23
CA ASP A 262 7.19 -4.68 -16.28
C ASP A 262 6.57 -3.48 -16.99
N VAL A 263 5.32 -3.62 -17.39
CA VAL A 263 4.57 -2.69 -18.24
C VAL A 263 3.88 -1.65 -17.36
N GLY A 264 4.26 -0.38 -17.50
CA GLY A 264 3.90 0.69 -16.56
C GLY A 264 4.73 0.62 -15.28
N GLY A 265 5.99 0.19 -15.36
CA GLY A 265 6.84 -0.12 -14.20
C GLY A 265 7.39 1.09 -13.44
N GLY A 266 7.10 2.32 -13.89
CA GLY A 266 7.57 3.55 -13.25
C GLY A 266 9.09 3.59 -13.14
N GLN A 267 9.60 3.77 -11.92
CA GLN A 267 11.04 3.79 -11.63
C GLN A 267 11.70 2.39 -11.61
N GLY A 268 10.92 1.31 -11.76
CA GLY A 268 11.42 -0.07 -11.78
C GLY A 268 11.70 -0.65 -10.39
N THR A 269 10.94 -0.23 -9.37
CA THR A 269 11.10 -0.71 -7.98
C THR A 269 10.90 -2.22 -7.86
N LEU A 270 9.86 -2.77 -8.49
CA LEU A 270 9.59 -4.21 -8.54
C LEU A 270 10.73 -4.97 -9.22
N CYS A 271 11.09 -4.54 -10.44
CA CYS A 271 12.18 -5.15 -11.19
C CYS A 271 13.50 -5.17 -10.40
N CYS A 272 13.86 -4.06 -9.74
CA CYS A 272 15.06 -4.02 -8.91
C CYS A 272 14.99 -4.96 -7.70
N SER A 273 13.83 -5.01 -7.04
CA SER A 273 13.59 -5.90 -5.89
C SER A 273 13.71 -7.38 -6.28
N LEU A 274 13.05 -7.77 -7.38
CA LEU A 274 13.13 -9.14 -7.91
C LEU A 274 14.52 -9.46 -8.45
N ALA A 275 15.20 -8.54 -9.12
CA ALA A 275 16.54 -8.76 -9.66
C ALA A 275 17.58 -9.00 -8.57
N ALA A 276 17.48 -8.28 -7.45
CA ALA A 276 18.34 -8.45 -6.28
C ALA A 276 18.06 -9.77 -5.55
N LYS A 277 16.78 -10.16 -5.45
CA LYS A 277 16.37 -11.37 -4.74
C LYS A 277 16.57 -12.66 -5.54
N TYR A 278 16.39 -12.59 -6.85
CA TYR A 278 16.42 -13.73 -7.77
C TYR A 278 17.50 -13.49 -8.86
N PRO A 279 18.79 -13.64 -8.51
CA PRO A 279 19.91 -13.46 -9.43
C PRO A 279 19.84 -14.35 -10.68
N GLU A 280 19.15 -15.48 -10.63
CA GLU A 280 18.95 -16.47 -11.71
C GLU A 280 17.96 -16.03 -12.81
N ILE A 281 17.05 -15.08 -12.53
CA ILE A 281 16.14 -14.55 -13.56
C ILE A 281 16.98 -13.74 -14.55
N LYS A 282 16.92 -14.08 -15.85
CA LYS A 282 17.89 -13.63 -16.86
C LYS A 282 18.01 -12.11 -16.99
N GLN A 283 16.89 -11.39 -17.06
CA GLN A 283 16.85 -9.93 -17.24
C GLN A 283 15.47 -9.38 -16.87
N PHE A 284 15.42 -8.08 -16.64
CA PHE A 284 14.24 -7.31 -16.31
C PHE A 284 14.16 -6.09 -17.22
N ILE A 285 12.99 -5.84 -17.79
CA ILE A 285 12.73 -4.72 -18.69
C ILE A 285 11.62 -3.88 -18.06
N VAL A 286 11.95 -2.67 -17.63
CA VAL A 286 10.99 -1.68 -17.13
C VAL A 286 10.48 -0.89 -18.32
N GLN A 287 9.18 -0.96 -18.58
CA GLN A 287 8.51 -0.26 -19.67
C GLN A 287 7.62 0.85 -19.13
N ASP A 288 7.86 2.08 -19.58
CA ASP A 288 7.05 3.26 -19.20
C ASP A 288 7.15 4.37 -20.25
N LEU A 289 6.46 5.49 -20.04
CA LEU A 289 6.52 6.66 -20.91
C LEU A 289 7.96 7.23 -21.00
N PRO A 290 8.34 7.86 -22.12
CA PRO A 290 9.70 8.39 -22.31
C PRO A 290 10.21 9.30 -21.18
N GLU A 291 9.32 10.09 -20.59
CA GLU A 291 9.59 11.05 -19.52
C GLU A 291 10.05 10.36 -18.22
N THR A 292 9.68 9.09 -18.02
CA THR A 292 10.04 8.30 -16.83
C THR A 292 11.49 7.80 -16.87
N ARG A 293 12.16 7.84 -18.04
CA ARG A 293 13.49 7.24 -18.26
C ARG A 293 14.52 7.67 -17.23
N GLU A 294 14.69 8.97 -17.02
CA GLU A 294 15.76 9.52 -16.17
C GLU A 294 15.62 9.03 -14.73
N ALA A 295 14.40 9.05 -14.19
CA ALA A 295 14.11 8.58 -12.84
C ALA A 295 14.34 7.07 -12.70
N ALA A 296 13.92 6.27 -13.69
CA ALA A 296 14.12 4.83 -13.70
C ALA A 296 15.60 4.45 -13.79
N GLU A 297 16.35 5.00 -14.76
CA GLU A 297 17.77 4.70 -14.95
C GLU A 297 18.61 5.15 -13.75
N SER A 298 18.27 6.29 -13.14
CA SER A 298 18.92 6.76 -11.89
C SER A 298 18.66 5.79 -10.74
N TYR A 299 17.41 5.35 -10.55
CA TYR A 299 17.07 4.40 -9.50
C TYR A 299 17.76 3.05 -9.71
N ILE A 300 17.69 2.48 -10.92
CA ILE A 300 18.35 1.23 -11.29
C ILE A 300 19.86 1.29 -11.02
N THR A 301 20.50 2.41 -11.40
CA THR A 301 21.94 2.63 -11.17
C THR A 301 22.25 2.74 -9.68
N SER A 302 21.42 3.42 -8.90
CA SER A 302 21.57 3.51 -7.44
C SER A 302 21.53 2.14 -6.73
N LYS A 303 20.91 1.14 -7.38
CA LYS A 303 20.85 -0.25 -6.89
C LYS A 303 21.96 -1.15 -7.45
N ASN A 304 22.85 -0.61 -8.28
CA ASN A 304 23.89 -1.37 -9.00
C ASN A 304 23.34 -2.48 -9.90
N LEU A 305 22.16 -2.27 -10.50
CA LEU A 305 21.44 -3.29 -11.28
C LEU A 305 21.39 -3.01 -12.78
N SER A 306 22.09 -2.00 -13.30
CA SER A 306 22.05 -1.61 -14.72
C SER A 306 22.55 -2.69 -15.70
N HIS A 307 23.24 -3.72 -15.19
CA HIS A 307 23.65 -4.88 -15.98
C HIS A 307 22.52 -5.91 -16.20
N LYS A 308 21.39 -5.74 -15.50
CA LYS A 308 20.32 -6.76 -15.39
C LYS A 308 18.91 -6.17 -15.55
N VAL A 309 18.72 -4.93 -15.14
CA VAL A 309 17.47 -4.17 -15.27
C VAL A 309 17.71 -3.04 -16.26
N ILE A 310 16.89 -2.96 -17.30
CA ILE A 310 16.97 -1.91 -18.34
C ILE A 310 15.64 -1.19 -18.48
N PHE A 311 15.68 0.07 -18.89
CA PHE A 311 14.50 0.87 -19.20
C PHE A 311 14.21 0.89 -20.71
N GLU A 312 12.94 0.71 -21.08
CA GLU A 312 12.43 0.83 -22.44
C GLU A 312 11.23 1.78 -22.51
N ALA A 313 11.29 2.77 -23.39
CA ALA A 313 10.15 3.64 -23.62
C ALA A 313 9.02 2.89 -24.34
N GLN A 314 7.86 2.79 -23.69
CA GLN A 314 6.67 2.11 -24.16
C GLN A 314 5.41 2.81 -23.63
N ASP A 315 4.48 3.10 -24.54
CA ASP A 315 3.11 3.44 -24.19
C ASP A 315 2.26 2.16 -24.25
N PHE A 316 1.65 1.76 -23.14
CA PHE A 316 0.81 0.55 -23.07
C PHE A 316 -0.51 0.67 -23.85
N PHE A 317 -0.87 1.87 -24.34
CA PHE A 317 -1.98 2.06 -25.30
C PHE A 317 -1.55 1.83 -26.75
N THR A 318 -0.27 1.55 -26.98
CA THR A 318 0.24 1.17 -28.30
C THR A 318 0.62 -0.31 -28.31
N PRO A 319 0.70 -0.96 -29.50
CA PRO A 319 1.10 -2.36 -29.60
C PRO A 319 2.40 -2.66 -28.84
N GLN A 320 2.40 -3.76 -28.07
CA GLN A 320 3.56 -4.20 -27.31
C GLN A 320 4.71 -4.58 -28.27
N LYS A 321 5.88 -3.97 -28.06
CA LYS A 321 7.07 -4.13 -28.92
C LYS A 321 7.80 -5.43 -28.66
N ARG A 322 7.85 -5.88 -27.40
CA ARG A 322 8.54 -7.13 -27.02
C ARG A 322 7.67 -8.33 -27.41
N LYS A 323 8.29 -9.31 -28.07
CA LYS A 323 7.72 -10.62 -28.42
C LYS A 323 8.71 -11.68 -28.00
N GLY A 324 8.24 -12.83 -27.54
CA GLY A 324 9.11 -13.92 -27.09
C GLY A 324 8.57 -14.59 -25.84
N LYS A 325 9.48 -15.18 -25.07
CA LYS A 325 9.14 -15.96 -23.87
C LYS A 325 9.25 -15.06 -22.65
N TYR A 326 8.37 -14.07 -22.52
CA TYR A 326 8.42 -13.13 -21.39
C TYR A 326 7.33 -13.40 -20.35
N VAL A 327 7.62 -13.06 -19.10
CA VAL A 327 6.59 -12.81 -18.09
C VAL A 327 6.26 -11.32 -18.16
N TYR A 328 5.09 -10.99 -18.69
CA TYR A 328 4.58 -9.62 -18.63
C TYR A 328 3.98 -9.38 -17.26
N VAL A 329 4.29 -8.24 -16.67
CA VAL A 329 3.77 -7.82 -15.36
C VAL A 329 3.13 -6.44 -15.51
N MET A 330 2.00 -6.24 -14.87
CA MET A 330 1.38 -4.92 -14.68
C MET A 330 1.10 -4.76 -13.19
N GLN A 331 1.92 -4.00 -12.48
CA GLN A 331 1.75 -3.74 -11.03
C GLN A 331 1.17 -2.35 -10.79
N ARG A 332 0.00 -2.25 -10.15
CA ARG A 332 -0.64 -0.96 -9.84
C ARG A 332 -0.78 -0.07 -11.08
N VAL A 333 -1.24 -0.70 -12.17
CA VAL A 333 -1.47 -0.02 -13.44
C VAL A 333 -2.95 -0.03 -13.75
N LEU A 334 -3.57 -1.22 -13.84
CA LEU A 334 -4.95 -1.33 -14.31
C LEU A 334 -5.96 -0.62 -13.40
N HIS A 335 -5.64 -0.42 -12.11
CA HIS A 335 -6.46 0.36 -11.17
C HIS A 335 -6.56 1.87 -11.48
N ASP A 336 -5.73 2.39 -12.38
CA ASP A 336 -5.76 3.79 -12.82
C ASP A 336 -6.57 4.00 -14.11
N TRP A 337 -7.09 2.92 -14.71
CA TRP A 337 -7.76 2.95 -16.01
C TRP A 337 -9.12 2.29 -16.00
N SER A 338 -10.07 2.83 -16.77
CA SER A 338 -11.44 2.31 -16.88
C SER A 338 -11.44 0.84 -17.33
N THR A 339 -12.55 0.13 -17.14
CA THR A 339 -12.67 -1.26 -17.62
C THR A 339 -12.34 -1.37 -19.12
N ASP A 340 -12.79 -0.42 -19.93
CA ASP A 340 -12.57 -0.45 -21.38
C ASP A 340 -11.14 -0.06 -21.77
N ASP A 341 -10.51 0.87 -21.05
CA ASP A 341 -9.10 1.24 -21.29
C ASP A 341 -8.13 0.16 -20.82
N GLY A 342 -8.35 -0.41 -19.63
CA GLY A 342 -7.57 -1.57 -19.18
C GLY A 342 -7.73 -2.75 -20.16
N ALA A 343 -8.94 -2.98 -20.68
CA ALA A 343 -9.14 -3.97 -21.74
C ALA A 343 -8.38 -3.65 -23.04
N LYS A 344 -8.22 -2.36 -23.41
CA LYS A 344 -7.35 -1.97 -24.55
C LYS A 344 -5.90 -2.36 -24.31
N MET A 345 -5.35 -2.06 -23.13
CA MET A 345 -3.99 -2.42 -22.75
C MET A 345 -3.78 -3.93 -22.78
N LEU A 346 -4.72 -4.68 -22.19
CA LEU A 346 -4.69 -6.14 -22.14
C LEU A 346 -4.72 -6.76 -23.54
N ARG A 347 -5.40 -6.16 -24.53
CA ARG A 347 -5.36 -6.62 -25.92
C ARG A 347 -3.96 -6.50 -26.52
N HIS A 348 -3.22 -5.42 -26.24
CA HIS A 348 -1.84 -5.28 -26.73
C HIS A 348 -0.89 -6.31 -26.12
N ILE A 349 -1.11 -6.71 -24.86
CA ILE A 349 -0.37 -7.82 -24.25
C ILE A 349 -0.80 -9.16 -24.86
N ARG A 350 -2.11 -9.42 -24.98
CA ARG A 350 -2.66 -10.64 -25.60
C ARG A 350 -2.05 -10.90 -26.97
N ASP A 351 -1.91 -9.87 -27.80
CA ASP A 351 -1.39 -9.98 -29.17
C ASP A 351 0.08 -10.44 -29.24
N VAL A 352 0.82 -10.39 -28.13
CA VAL A 352 2.20 -10.90 -28.02
C VAL A 352 2.32 -12.14 -27.14
N LEU A 353 1.25 -12.55 -26.45
CA LEU A 353 1.22 -13.79 -25.68
C LEU A 353 1.26 -15.01 -26.60
N ASN A 354 2.03 -16.01 -26.18
CA ASN A 354 2.16 -17.33 -26.76
C ASN A 354 2.30 -18.36 -25.62
N LYS A 355 2.37 -19.65 -25.98
CA LYS A 355 2.45 -20.77 -25.01
C LYS A 355 3.63 -20.70 -24.02
N ASP A 356 4.67 -19.93 -24.32
CA ASP A 356 5.89 -19.81 -23.52
C ASP A 356 5.97 -18.45 -22.79
N SER A 357 4.89 -17.66 -22.80
CA SER A 357 4.78 -16.36 -22.12
C SER A 357 3.52 -16.31 -21.25
N CYS A 358 3.50 -15.45 -20.24
CA CYS A 358 2.32 -15.23 -19.42
C CYS A 358 2.18 -13.76 -19.01
N LEU A 359 1.00 -13.41 -18.50
CA LEU A 359 0.71 -12.12 -17.89
C LEU A 359 0.40 -12.31 -16.40
N LEU A 360 1.02 -11.48 -15.57
CA LEU A 360 0.72 -11.33 -14.16
C LEU A 360 0.18 -9.91 -13.92
N ILE A 361 -1.00 -9.81 -13.30
CA ILE A 361 -1.55 -8.54 -12.82
C ILE A 361 -1.32 -8.48 -11.31
N ILE A 362 -0.69 -7.41 -10.83
CA ILE A 362 -0.38 -7.22 -9.41
C ILE A 362 -1.16 -6.01 -8.90
N ASP A 363 -2.35 -6.26 -8.38
CA ASP A 363 -3.30 -5.26 -7.90
C ASP A 363 -4.04 -5.73 -6.64
N THR A 364 -4.71 -4.81 -5.97
CA THR A 364 -5.66 -5.14 -4.90
C THR A 364 -6.89 -5.80 -5.52
N VAL A 365 -7.21 -7.03 -5.09
CA VAL A 365 -8.50 -7.66 -5.41
C VAL A 365 -9.41 -7.50 -4.20
N ILE A 366 -10.34 -6.55 -4.31
CA ILE A 366 -11.25 -6.19 -3.23
C ILE A 366 -12.16 -7.37 -2.89
N GLN A 367 -12.17 -7.70 -1.61
CA GLN A 367 -13.16 -8.58 -1.04
C GLN A 367 -14.37 -7.78 -0.57
N PRO A 368 -15.60 -8.22 -0.87
CA PRO A 368 -16.78 -7.58 -0.34
C PRO A 368 -16.79 -7.70 1.20
N ALA A 369 -17.28 -6.67 1.89
CA ALA A 369 -17.40 -6.65 3.35
C ALA A 369 -18.57 -7.52 3.87
N ILE A 370 -18.76 -8.70 3.27
CA ILE A 370 -19.77 -9.66 3.71
C ILE A 370 -19.28 -10.43 4.93
N ILE A 371 -20.24 -10.79 5.78
CA ILE A 371 -20.04 -11.79 6.82
C ILE A 371 -20.18 -13.16 6.12
N SER A 372 -19.07 -13.86 5.91
CA SER A 372 -19.08 -15.18 5.27
C SER A 372 -18.78 -16.30 6.28
N LYS A 373 -19.57 -17.37 6.26
CA LYS A 373 -19.23 -18.64 6.94
C LYS A 373 -18.06 -19.37 6.26
N ALA A 374 -17.79 -19.04 5.01
CA ALA A 374 -16.66 -19.51 4.21
C ALA A 374 -15.78 -18.29 3.89
N GLY A 375 -14.96 -17.85 4.84
CA GLY A 375 -14.01 -16.77 4.57
C GLY A 375 -13.01 -17.22 3.51
N HIS A 376 -12.91 -16.48 2.40
CA HIS A 376 -11.69 -16.45 1.59
C HIS A 376 -10.71 -15.53 2.30
N SER A 377 -9.87 -16.12 3.14
CA SER A 377 -8.82 -15.40 3.85
C SER A 377 -7.70 -16.40 4.06
N PHE A 378 -6.70 -16.37 3.16
CA PHE A 378 -5.35 -16.90 3.35
C PHE A 378 -5.18 -18.33 3.88
N LYS A 379 -6.24 -19.16 3.86
CA LYS A 379 -6.11 -20.60 4.09
C LYS A 379 -5.03 -21.18 3.18
N ASP A 380 -4.87 -20.67 1.96
CA ASP A 380 -3.85 -21.13 1.00
C ASP A 380 -2.39 -20.78 1.35
N SER A 381 -2.14 -19.71 2.13
CA SER A 381 -0.78 -19.44 2.64
C SER A 381 -0.48 -20.26 3.89
N LEU A 382 -1.50 -20.48 4.72
CA LEU A 382 -1.43 -21.30 5.92
C LEU A 382 -1.45 -22.80 5.60
N THR A 383 -2.02 -23.24 4.47
CA THR A 383 -2.04 -24.65 4.05
C THR A 383 -0.66 -25.19 3.73
N LYS A 384 0.30 -24.28 3.46
CA LYS A 384 1.72 -24.63 3.30
C LYS A 384 2.43 -24.87 4.64
N LEU A 385 1.85 -24.41 5.75
CA LEU A 385 2.38 -24.70 7.09
C LEU A 385 1.89 -26.07 7.53
N ASP A 386 2.78 -26.84 8.17
CA ASP A 386 2.37 -28.11 8.77
C ASP A 386 1.30 -27.83 9.83
N PRO A 387 0.08 -28.42 9.73
CA PRO A 387 -0.98 -28.22 10.71
C PRO A 387 -0.60 -28.71 12.13
N LYS A 388 0.46 -29.53 12.27
CA LYS A 388 1.05 -29.87 13.57
C LYS A 388 1.88 -28.74 14.17
N VAL A 389 2.34 -27.80 13.35
CA VAL A 389 3.18 -26.66 13.72
C VAL A 389 2.33 -25.40 13.93
N TYR A 390 1.24 -25.23 13.17
CA TYR A 390 0.37 -24.06 13.31
C TYR A 390 -1.12 -24.41 13.13
N SER A 391 -1.97 -23.91 14.03
CA SER A 391 -3.42 -23.92 13.89
C SER A 391 -3.95 -22.50 13.68
N PRO A 392 -4.78 -22.25 12.65
CA PRO A 392 -5.32 -20.91 12.40
C PRO A 392 -6.06 -20.34 13.60
N VAL A 393 -5.88 -19.04 13.85
CA VAL A 393 -6.62 -18.35 14.93
C VAL A 393 -8.12 -18.39 14.62
N PRO A 394 -8.96 -18.94 15.51
CA PRO A 394 -10.40 -19.01 15.26
C PRO A 394 -11.01 -17.61 15.26
N THR A 395 -11.73 -17.25 14.20
CA THR A 395 -12.50 -16.01 14.12
C THR A 395 -14.01 -16.29 14.33
N PRO A 396 -14.76 -15.38 14.98
CA PRO A 396 -16.21 -15.50 15.12
C PRO A 396 -16.91 -15.46 13.76
N GLN A 397 -18.14 -15.99 13.68
CA GLN A 397 -18.88 -16.06 12.41
C GLN A 397 -19.22 -14.69 11.80
N PHE A 398 -19.28 -13.64 12.62
CA PHE A 398 -19.58 -12.27 12.20
C PHE A 398 -18.33 -11.45 11.82
N PHE A 399 -17.15 -12.08 11.83
CA PHE A 399 -15.91 -11.42 11.45
C PHE A 399 -15.90 -11.18 9.93
N PRO A 400 -15.70 -9.94 9.45
CA PRO A 400 -15.70 -9.65 8.02
C PRO A 400 -14.61 -10.44 7.28
N VAL A 401 -14.88 -10.76 6.01
CA VAL A 401 -13.85 -11.31 5.11
C VAL A 401 -12.64 -10.36 5.06
N ASP A 402 -11.44 -10.94 5.06
CA ASP A 402 -10.17 -10.21 5.05
C ASP A 402 -10.03 -9.16 6.16
N PHE A 403 -10.65 -9.42 7.31
CA PHE A 403 -10.59 -8.56 8.51
C PHE A 403 -11.12 -7.12 8.27
N GLY A 404 -11.86 -6.89 7.17
CA GLY A 404 -12.35 -5.57 6.77
C GLY A 404 -11.30 -4.66 6.11
N GLU A 405 -10.06 -5.13 5.94
CA GLU A 405 -8.95 -4.34 5.40
C GLU A 405 -9.14 -3.95 3.93
N ALA A 406 -9.74 -4.84 3.12
CA ALA A 406 -10.03 -4.57 1.71
C ALA A 406 -10.87 -3.30 1.47
N SER A 407 -11.72 -2.91 2.43
CA SER A 407 -12.54 -1.69 2.33
C SER A 407 -11.77 -0.40 2.59
N ARG A 408 -10.62 -0.45 3.28
CA ARG A 408 -9.79 0.74 3.59
C ARG A 408 -9.03 1.23 2.36
N ILE A 409 -8.69 0.32 1.45
CA ILE A 409 -7.94 0.60 0.22
C ILE A 409 -8.87 1.09 -0.89
N PHE A 410 -10.17 0.74 -0.83
CA PHE A 410 -11.22 1.15 -1.78
C PHE A 410 -11.27 2.67 -2.04
N PHE A 411 -10.87 3.49 -1.06
CA PHE A 411 -11.01 4.94 -1.10
C PHE A 411 -9.79 5.69 -1.67
N ALA A 412 -8.73 5.00 -2.08
CA ALA A 412 -7.53 5.63 -2.61
C ALA A 412 -7.70 6.05 -4.08
N THR A 413 -8.70 6.89 -4.41
CA THR A 413 -8.92 7.32 -5.81
C THR A 413 -8.73 8.82 -5.95
N VAL A 414 -7.47 9.22 -6.11
CA VAL A 414 -7.12 10.57 -6.55
C VAL A 414 -7.71 10.84 -7.93
N SER A 415 -7.68 9.84 -8.84
CA SER A 415 -7.85 10.08 -10.29
C SER A 415 -8.82 9.15 -11.02
N ARG A 416 -9.46 8.21 -10.30
CA ARG A 416 -10.26 7.05 -10.74
C ARG A 416 -9.91 6.35 -12.08
N PRO A 417 -9.91 5.00 -12.10
CA PRO A 417 -11.00 4.22 -11.53
C PRO A 417 -10.58 3.00 -10.71
N PHE A 418 -10.76 3.18 -9.39
CA PHE A 418 -11.09 2.22 -8.34
C PHE A 418 -10.44 0.83 -8.36
N GLU A 419 -10.02 0.43 -7.16
CA GLU A 419 -9.60 -0.93 -6.86
C GLU A 419 -10.76 -1.91 -7.12
N ARG A 420 -10.48 -3.06 -7.76
CA ARG A 420 -11.51 -3.93 -8.34
C ARG A 420 -11.84 -5.13 -7.46
N THR A 421 -13.12 -5.49 -7.41
CA THR A 421 -13.52 -6.84 -6.99
C THR A 421 -13.12 -7.88 -8.05
N LEU A 422 -13.04 -9.16 -7.66
CA LEU A 422 -12.69 -10.22 -8.62
C LEU A 422 -13.62 -10.25 -9.86
N PRO A 423 -14.96 -10.18 -9.74
CA PRO A 423 -15.83 -10.14 -10.93
C PRO A 423 -15.58 -8.95 -11.85
N GLN A 424 -15.21 -7.78 -11.31
CA GLN A 424 -14.88 -6.60 -12.11
C GLN A 424 -13.52 -6.74 -12.82
N LEU A 425 -12.55 -7.38 -12.17
CA LEU A 425 -11.27 -7.72 -12.82
C LEU A 425 -11.49 -8.77 -13.92
N GLU A 426 -12.31 -9.79 -13.66
CA GLU A 426 -12.69 -10.80 -14.65
C GLU A 426 -13.37 -10.18 -15.87
N GLU A 427 -14.25 -9.20 -15.68
CA GLU A 427 -14.89 -8.46 -16.79
C GLU A 427 -13.83 -7.77 -17.66
N MET A 428 -12.91 -7.01 -17.05
CA MET A 428 -11.83 -6.32 -17.77
C MET A 428 -10.95 -7.31 -18.54
N VAL A 429 -10.50 -8.37 -17.87
CA VAL A 429 -9.64 -9.41 -18.45
C VAL A 429 -10.34 -10.09 -19.63
N SER A 430 -11.62 -10.42 -19.47
CA SER A 430 -12.43 -11.04 -20.53
C SER A 430 -12.63 -10.12 -21.74
N LYS A 431 -12.89 -8.81 -21.53
CA LYS A 431 -12.93 -7.82 -22.61
C LYS A 431 -11.58 -7.63 -23.32
N GLY A 432 -10.49 -7.94 -22.64
CA GLY A 432 -9.14 -8.03 -23.20
C GLY A 432 -8.93 -9.25 -24.12
N GLY A 433 -9.83 -10.23 -24.11
CA GLY A 433 -9.67 -11.51 -24.79
C GLY A 433 -8.74 -12.48 -24.06
N LEU A 434 -8.73 -12.41 -22.73
CA LEU A 434 -7.94 -13.22 -21.82
C LEU A 434 -8.86 -13.84 -20.76
N LYS A 435 -8.33 -14.76 -19.95
CA LYS A 435 -9.04 -15.29 -18.78
C LYS A 435 -8.13 -15.37 -17.55
N ILE A 436 -8.72 -15.19 -16.37
CA ILE A 436 -8.02 -15.38 -15.10
C ILE A 436 -7.87 -16.87 -14.86
N LYS A 437 -6.62 -17.31 -14.65
CA LYS A 437 -6.29 -18.69 -14.30
C LYS A 437 -6.33 -18.90 -12.79
N LYS A 438 -5.74 -17.97 -12.04
CA LYS A 438 -5.58 -18.07 -10.59
C LYS A 438 -5.27 -16.71 -9.97
N VAL A 439 -5.78 -16.46 -8.77
CA VAL A 439 -5.37 -15.33 -7.92
C VAL A 439 -4.52 -15.86 -6.77
N ASN A 440 -3.30 -15.33 -6.63
CA ASN A 440 -2.37 -15.70 -5.56
C ASN A 440 -2.32 -14.56 -4.54
N ALA A 441 -2.72 -14.85 -3.31
CA ALA A 441 -2.68 -13.89 -2.21
C ALA A 441 -1.23 -13.73 -1.68
N THR A 442 -0.87 -12.52 -1.23
CA THR A 442 0.48 -12.20 -0.72
C THR A 442 0.42 -11.59 0.68
N ARG A 443 1.49 -11.65 1.46
CA ARG A 443 1.62 -10.95 2.75
C ARG A 443 1.72 -9.45 2.52
N GLY A 444 0.55 -8.84 2.30
CA GLY A 444 0.35 -7.46 1.91
C GLY A 444 -1.09 -7.29 1.43
N TRP A 445 -1.40 -6.13 0.90
CA TRP A 445 -2.73 -5.87 0.32
C TRP A 445 -2.84 -6.20 -1.17
N ALA A 446 -1.72 -6.37 -1.86
CA ALA A 446 -1.69 -6.74 -3.27
C ALA A 446 -1.83 -8.25 -3.46
N SER A 447 -2.42 -8.66 -4.57
CA SER A 447 -2.50 -10.04 -5.03
C SER A 447 -1.84 -10.18 -6.40
N ILE A 448 -1.39 -11.39 -6.74
CA ILE A 448 -0.80 -11.68 -8.05
C ILE A 448 -1.76 -12.58 -8.82
N THR A 449 -2.40 -12.00 -9.83
CA THR A 449 -3.37 -12.67 -10.69
C THR A 449 -2.67 -13.20 -11.94
N GLU A 450 -2.65 -14.52 -12.09
CA GLU A 450 -2.18 -15.20 -13.30
C GLU A 450 -3.27 -15.13 -14.38
N VAL A 451 -2.89 -14.64 -15.56
CA VAL A 451 -3.77 -14.48 -16.71
C VAL A 451 -3.24 -15.28 -17.90
N GLU A 452 -4.14 -15.92 -18.63
CA GLU A 452 -3.84 -16.72 -19.82
C GLU A 452 -4.77 -16.40 -21.00
N LEU A 453 -4.42 -16.90 -22.18
CA LEU A 453 -5.26 -16.78 -23.37
C LEU A 453 -6.60 -17.48 -23.14
N ALA A 454 -7.69 -16.81 -23.54
CA ALA A 454 -9.06 -17.29 -23.34
C ALA A 454 -9.32 -18.63 -24.05
#